data_AF-A0A1H7SCQ9-F1
#
_entry.id   AF-A0A1H7SCQ9-F1
#
_cell.length_a   1.000
_cell.length_b   1.000
_cell.length_c   1.000
_cell.angle_alpha   90.00
_cell.angle_beta   90.00
_cell.angle_gamma   90.00
#
_symmetry.space_group_name_H-M   'P 1'
#
loop_
_entity.id
_entity.type
_entity.pdbx_description
1 polymer ?
#
loop_
_entity_poly.entity_id
_entity_poly.type
_entity_poly.pdbx_seq_one_letter_code
_entity_poly.pdbx_strand_id
1 'polypeptide(L)'
;MSNKIKKILSFFGLKKPLKITEDELVYINSDTLAKEKDIIEIIDLDSFNTDISQVEELLFDIYEEAKMTSNYKDYDLYKIGFNSLEHYKKLITSHPEIKKQFIYYISVSVSKKNRSRRKKTVEANPEIPENFKLALSQLVFNSKMRLNNTDFTHFFQLWKNTYPYYYPLRPLLRQLQKHSLDHKISPELNTCLHSFIRSKSIQYLPIKEYMEAKSTIHRIILENSKISLVPSSYVFQLLPDSFGTHVNKLLSGMNEKYQHNFSKILKILGQEINQNTVKQINVCISNIDEDKFDSFLYNIIRKSAYLKLRSVTLRSKVHNSKDDTYGAYEHVYIENIDIIKGLVSIAGNRKNLKCIQFITTILERSFGVTLGTNYGATSRSLGIVCIQTLAYKFDVEGKDELRRLYKKTSFKLIKKQIELASKKLTETTGETLL
;
A
#
# COMPACT_ATOMS: atom_id res chain seq x y z
N MET A 1 2.63 39.92 -11.17
CA MET A 1 2.74 39.31 -9.82
C MET A 1 1.39 38.72 -9.43
N SER A 2 1.33 37.43 -9.11
CA SER A 2 0.08 36.70 -8.82
C SER A 2 -0.67 37.27 -7.61
N ASN A 3 -2.01 37.34 -7.68
CA ASN A 3 -2.89 37.85 -6.61
C ASN A 3 -2.69 37.12 -5.26
N LYS A 4 -2.18 35.88 -5.26
CA LYS A 4 -1.82 35.14 -4.04
C LYS A 4 -0.63 35.77 -3.30
N ILE A 5 0.38 36.24 -4.04
CA ILE A 5 1.60 36.79 -3.44
C ILE A 5 1.30 38.17 -2.83
N LYS A 6 0.46 38.98 -3.47
CA LYS A 6 -0.03 40.26 -2.90
C LYS A 6 -0.78 40.08 -1.58
N LYS A 7 -1.61 39.03 -1.45
CA LYS A 7 -2.35 38.71 -0.21
C LYS A 7 -1.43 38.31 0.94
N ILE A 8 -0.37 37.55 0.67
CA ILE A 8 0.61 37.15 1.68
C ILE A 8 1.39 38.38 2.15
N LEU A 9 1.87 39.22 1.23
CA LEU A 9 2.64 40.43 1.57
C LEU A 9 1.80 41.47 2.33
N SER A 10 0.50 41.61 2.01
CA SER A 10 -0.40 42.48 2.78
C SER A 10 -0.66 41.98 4.20
N PHE A 11 -0.58 40.66 4.44
CA PHE A 11 -0.78 40.06 5.76
C PHE A 11 0.36 40.42 6.74
N PHE A 12 1.55 40.72 6.20
CA PHE A 12 2.72 41.17 6.97
C PHE A 12 2.90 42.70 6.98
N GLY A 13 1.89 43.48 6.55
CA GLY A 13 1.91 44.95 6.62
C GLY A 13 2.79 45.66 5.57
N LEU A 14 3.40 44.93 4.64
CA LEU A 14 4.31 45.49 3.63
C LEU A 14 3.52 46.02 2.43
N LYS A 15 3.34 47.35 2.37
CA LYS A 15 2.51 48.04 1.36
C LYS A 15 3.21 48.36 0.04
N LYS A 16 4.49 48.02 -0.14
CA LYS A 16 5.21 48.24 -1.41
C LYS A 16 5.95 46.97 -1.86
N PRO A 17 6.04 46.71 -3.17
CA PRO A 17 6.82 45.59 -3.68
C PRO A 17 8.29 45.78 -3.32
N LEU A 18 8.88 44.78 -2.65
CA LEU A 18 10.32 44.73 -2.41
C LEU A 18 11.03 44.68 -3.76
N LYS A 19 11.72 45.77 -4.11
CA LYS A 19 12.71 45.76 -5.19
C LYS A 19 14.04 45.38 -4.56
N ILE A 20 14.54 44.21 -4.90
CA ILE A 20 15.90 43.80 -4.57
C ILE A 20 16.83 44.73 -5.35
N THR A 21 17.71 45.41 -4.65
CA THR A 21 18.70 46.33 -5.22
C THR A 21 19.85 45.55 -5.87
N GLU A 22 20.57 46.16 -6.81
CA GLU A 22 21.70 45.51 -7.48
C GLU A 22 22.79 45.11 -6.49
N ASP A 23 23.00 45.88 -5.43
CA ASP A 23 23.94 45.55 -4.35
C ASP A 23 23.50 44.31 -3.55
N GLU A 24 22.20 44.12 -3.31
CA GLU A 24 21.66 42.91 -2.66
C GLU A 24 21.78 41.68 -3.57
N LEU A 25 21.65 41.85 -4.89
CA LEU A 25 21.91 40.77 -5.87
C LEU A 25 23.39 40.39 -5.95
N VAL A 26 24.29 41.36 -5.80
CA VAL A 26 25.74 41.11 -5.69
C VAL A 26 26.05 40.38 -4.38
N TYR A 27 25.39 40.72 -3.27
CA TYR A 27 25.57 40.01 -1.99
C TYR A 27 25.08 38.56 -2.07
N ILE A 28 23.91 38.30 -2.67
CA ILE A 28 23.35 36.93 -2.87
C ILE A 28 24.24 36.08 -3.79
N ASN A 29 24.89 36.68 -4.79
CA ASN A 29 25.73 35.97 -5.75
C ASN A 29 27.22 35.94 -5.36
N SER A 30 27.61 36.61 -4.28
CA SER A 30 28.98 36.59 -3.77
C SER A 30 29.22 35.30 -2.96
N ASP A 31 30.36 34.66 -3.16
CA ASP A 31 30.82 33.44 -2.44
C ASP A 31 30.95 33.63 -0.91
N THR A 32 30.61 34.81 -0.39
CA THR A 32 30.51 35.14 1.03
C THR A 32 29.40 34.37 1.77
N LEU A 33 28.42 33.79 1.05
CA LEU A 33 27.47 32.80 1.60
C LEU A 33 28.14 31.49 2.07
N ALA A 34 29.41 31.27 1.75
CA ALA A 34 30.19 30.17 2.34
C ALA A 34 30.58 30.44 3.81
N LYS A 35 30.65 31.71 4.25
CA LYS A 35 30.99 32.08 5.64
C LYS A 35 29.78 32.41 6.52
N GLU A 36 28.63 32.76 5.93
CA GLU A 36 27.37 32.91 6.69
C GLU A 36 26.61 31.58 6.89
N LYS A 37 27.13 30.45 6.38
CA LYS A 37 26.70 29.11 6.80
C LYS A 37 26.98 28.80 8.27
N ASP A 38 27.82 29.59 8.93
CA ASP A 38 28.08 29.49 10.38
C ASP A 38 27.04 30.25 11.23
N ILE A 39 26.10 30.99 10.62
CA ILE A 39 24.98 31.67 11.30
C ILE A 39 23.63 31.30 10.67
N ILE A 40 23.55 30.10 10.10
CA ILE A 40 22.42 29.26 10.46
C ILE A 40 22.99 28.53 11.66
N GLU A 41 22.39 28.67 12.85
CA GLU A 41 22.47 27.58 13.82
C GLU A 41 21.98 26.34 13.05
N ILE A 42 22.93 25.65 12.43
CA ILE A 42 22.99 24.22 12.40
C ILE A 42 22.82 23.92 13.88
N ILE A 43 21.56 23.76 14.31
CA ILE A 43 21.21 22.89 15.41
C ILE A 43 21.93 21.63 15.00
N ASP A 44 23.12 21.47 15.55
CA ASP A 44 23.98 20.35 15.37
C ASP A 44 23.10 19.19 15.81
N LEU A 45 22.52 18.48 14.83
CA LEU A 45 21.56 17.41 15.09
C LEU A 45 22.25 16.23 15.79
N ASP A 46 23.57 16.27 15.89
CA ASP A 46 24.41 15.41 16.73
C ASP A 46 24.41 15.83 18.21
N SER A 47 23.85 17.00 18.56
CA SER A 47 23.76 17.51 19.95
C SER A 47 22.44 17.23 20.66
N PHE A 48 21.41 16.68 19.99
CA PHE A 48 20.22 16.15 20.66
C PHE A 48 20.50 14.76 21.26
N ASN A 49 21.53 14.67 22.10
CA ASN A 49 21.56 13.66 23.17
C ASN A 49 20.55 14.12 24.22
N THR A 50 19.25 13.99 23.93
CA THR A 50 18.27 13.95 25.00
C THR A 50 18.67 12.77 25.87
N ASP A 51 19.17 13.05 27.06
CA ASP A 51 19.55 12.02 28.00
C ASP A 51 18.36 11.07 28.17
N ILE A 52 18.63 9.76 28.11
CA ILE A 52 17.59 8.73 28.25
C ILE A 52 16.79 8.95 29.54
N SER A 53 17.44 9.53 30.57
CA SER A 53 16.81 9.97 31.82
C SER A 53 15.62 10.91 31.61
N GLN A 54 15.72 11.89 30.70
CA GLN A 54 14.66 12.87 30.41
C GLN A 54 13.46 12.23 29.70
N VAL A 55 13.72 11.24 28.84
CA VAL A 55 12.67 10.48 28.16
C VAL A 55 11.93 9.55 29.14
N GLU A 56 12.67 8.95 30.06
CA GLU A 56 12.12 8.12 31.13
C GLU A 56 11.28 8.95 32.12
N GLU A 57 11.78 10.11 32.54
CA GLU A 57 11.08 11.07 33.40
C GLU A 57 9.78 11.54 32.74
N LEU A 58 9.82 11.93 31.45
CA LEU A 58 8.62 12.33 30.72
C LEU A 58 7.57 11.21 30.64
N LEU A 59 7.98 9.94 30.49
CA LEU A 59 7.05 8.81 30.53
C LEU A 59 6.41 8.65 31.91
N PHE A 60 7.19 8.85 32.97
CA PHE A 60 6.71 8.79 34.35
C PHE A 60 5.75 9.93 34.67
N ASP A 61 6.08 11.16 34.27
CA ASP A 61 5.24 12.34 34.46
C ASP A 61 3.89 12.19 33.77
N ILE A 62 3.87 11.69 32.52
CA ILE A 62 2.62 11.41 31.80
C ILE A 62 1.78 10.37 32.54
N TYR A 63 2.41 9.36 33.15
CA TYR A 63 1.72 8.32 33.88
C TYR A 63 1.16 8.80 35.23
N GLU A 64 1.94 9.53 36.02
CA GLU A 64 1.47 10.10 37.29
C GLU A 64 0.41 11.17 37.07
N GLU A 65 0.53 12.01 36.04
CA GLU A 65 -0.53 12.94 35.66
C GLU A 65 -1.83 12.18 35.31
N ALA A 66 -1.74 11.06 34.60
CA ALA A 66 -2.89 10.23 34.29
C ALA A 66 -3.56 9.65 35.54
N LYS A 67 -2.78 9.23 36.55
CA LYS A 67 -3.29 8.77 37.85
C LYS A 67 -4.02 9.87 38.62
N MET A 68 -3.46 11.09 38.61
CA MET A 68 -4.03 12.22 39.35
C MET A 68 -5.30 12.78 38.70
N THR A 69 -5.44 12.65 37.38
CA THR A 69 -6.53 13.26 36.60
C THR A 69 -7.66 12.30 36.26
N SER A 70 -7.54 11.01 36.58
CA SER A 70 -8.50 9.98 36.20
C SER A 70 -9.01 9.17 37.38
N ASN A 71 -10.26 8.74 37.28
CA ASN A 71 -10.86 7.77 38.21
C ASN A 71 -10.63 6.31 37.77
N TYR A 72 -9.88 6.06 36.69
CA TYR A 72 -9.53 4.71 36.29
C TYR A 72 -8.56 4.07 37.29
N LYS A 73 -8.70 2.76 37.50
CA LYS A 73 -7.69 1.98 38.21
C LYS A 73 -6.39 1.96 37.39
N ASP A 74 -5.25 1.79 38.04
CA ASP A 74 -3.91 1.81 37.40
C ASP A 74 -3.81 0.98 36.12
N TYR A 75 -4.36 -0.23 36.12
CA TYR A 75 -4.33 -1.12 34.96
C TYR A 75 -5.25 -0.69 33.80
N ASP A 76 -6.19 0.23 34.04
CA ASP A 76 -7.14 0.77 33.06
C ASP A 76 -6.76 2.17 32.55
N LEU A 77 -5.68 2.76 33.05
CA LEU A 77 -5.24 4.12 32.66
C LEU A 77 -4.92 4.28 31.17
N TYR A 78 -4.70 3.18 30.44
CA TYR A 78 -4.57 3.21 28.98
C TYR A 78 -5.81 3.75 28.25
N LYS A 79 -6.97 3.82 28.94
CA LYS A 79 -8.23 4.37 28.43
C LYS A 79 -8.35 5.89 28.57
N ILE A 80 -7.40 6.55 29.26
CA ILE A 80 -7.47 7.98 29.49
C ILE A 80 -7.48 8.76 28.18
N GLY A 81 -8.19 9.88 28.16
CA GLY A 81 -8.12 10.82 27.06
C GLY A 81 -6.78 11.56 27.09
N PHE A 82 -5.70 10.97 26.57
CA PHE A 82 -4.34 11.53 26.63
C PHE A 82 -4.23 13.01 26.26
N ASN A 83 -5.08 13.51 25.35
CA ASN A 83 -5.15 14.95 25.02
C ASN A 83 -5.53 15.86 26.20
N SER A 84 -6.01 15.33 27.33
CA SER A 84 -6.24 16.10 28.56
C SER A 84 -4.98 16.25 29.41
N LEU A 85 -3.91 15.50 29.13
CA LEU A 85 -2.67 15.50 29.89
C LEU A 85 -1.69 16.52 29.31
N GLU A 86 -1.23 17.46 30.14
CA GLU A 86 -0.30 18.51 29.78
C GLU A 86 1.08 17.96 29.39
N HIS A 87 1.60 16.95 30.09
CA HIS A 87 2.89 16.33 29.73
C HIS A 87 2.81 15.60 28.39
N TYR A 88 1.67 14.97 28.09
CA TYR A 88 1.45 14.38 26.77
C TYR A 88 1.35 15.45 25.68
N LYS A 89 0.63 16.55 25.93
CA LYS A 89 0.55 17.68 24.99
C LYS A 89 1.94 18.21 24.65
N LYS A 90 2.81 18.40 25.67
CA LYS A 90 4.22 18.80 25.48
C LYS A 90 4.96 17.79 24.60
N LEU A 91 4.81 16.48 24.85
CA LEU A 91 5.43 15.45 24.02
C LEU A 91 4.97 15.53 22.56
N ILE A 92 3.67 15.65 22.27
CA ILE A 92 3.19 15.64 20.88
C ILE A 92 3.47 16.93 20.12
N THR A 93 3.69 18.06 20.80
CA THR A 93 4.09 19.34 20.18
C THR A 93 5.61 19.50 20.09
N SER A 94 6.38 18.67 20.81
CA SER A 94 7.84 18.70 20.80
C SER A 94 8.47 18.47 19.41
N HIS A 95 9.80 18.65 19.32
CA HIS A 95 10.56 18.37 18.12
C HIS A 95 10.40 16.89 17.68
N PRO A 96 10.31 16.58 16.37
CA PRO A 96 10.14 15.20 15.88
C PRO A 96 11.20 14.21 16.39
N GLU A 97 12.41 14.68 16.68
CA GLU A 97 13.50 13.85 17.20
C GLU A 97 13.23 13.36 18.63
N ILE A 98 12.68 14.22 19.49
CA ILE A 98 12.29 13.86 20.87
C ILE A 98 11.23 12.75 20.85
N LYS A 99 10.23 12.88 19.97
CA LYS A 99 9.21 11.84 19.78
C LYS A 99 9.80 10.52 19.29
N LYS A 100 10.79 10.61 18.40
CA LYS A 100 11.52 9.43 17.88
C LYS A 100 12.28 8.73 19.00
N GLN A 101 13.06 9.46 19.78
CA GLN A 101 13.78 8.94 20.95
C GLN A 101 12.84 8.35 22.00
N PHE A 102 11.72 9.02 22.27
CA PHE A 102 10.66 8.53 23.15
C PHE A 102 10.11 7.16 22.72
N ILE A 103 9.84 6.99 21.43
CA ILE A 103 9.41 5.72 20.85
C ILE A 103 10.51 4.65 20.95
N TYR A 104 11.78 4.99 20.69
CA TYR A 104 12.91 4.07 20.85
C TYR A 104 13.02 3.56 22.29
N TYR A 105 12.88 4.47 23.26
CA TYR A 105 12.91 4.11 24.68
C TYR A 105 11.79 3.14 25.05
N ILE A 106 10.54 3.44 24.67
CA ILE A 106 9.40 2.55 24.91
C ILE A 106 9.64 1.19 24.24
N SER A 107 10.16 1.18 23.01
CA SER A 107 10.49 -0.02 22.23
C SER A 107 11.45 -0.97 22.95
N VAL A 108 12.51 -0.42 23.54
CA VAL A 108 13.47 -1.18 24.33
C VAL A 108 12.86 -1.67 25.65
N SER A 109 12.08 -0.81 26.34
CA SER A 109 11.48 -1.16 27.64
C SER A 109 10.50 -2.34 27.55
N VAL A 110 9.69 -2.37 26.49
CA VAL A 110 8.70 -3.43 26.21
C VAL A 110 9.41 -4.74 25.84
N SER A 111 10.45 -4.69 25.02
CA SER A 111 11.14 -5.90 24.53
C SER A 111 11.96 -6.64 25.60
N LYS A 112 12.49 -5.93 26.61
CA LYS A 112 13.32 -6.51 27.68
C LYS A 112 12.55 -7.45 28.63
N LYS A 113 11.25 -7.23 28.87
CA LYS A 113 10.48 -7.95 29.90
C LYS A 113 10.05 -9.38 29.50
N ASN A 114 10.01 -9.67 28.20
CA ASN A 114 9.79 -11.03 27.71
C ASN A 114 10.95 -12.00 28.03
N ARG A 115 12.15 -11.48 28.39
CA ARG A 115 13.30 -12.29 28.81
C ARG A 115 13.40 -12.49 30.33
N SER A 116 12.76 -11.64 31.14
CA SER A 116 13.00 -11.56 32.59
C SER A 116 11.94 -12.24 33.47
N ARG A 117 10.96 -12.97 32.90
CA ARG A 117 9.98 -13.78 33.67
C ARG A 117 10.58 -14.85 34.59
N ARG A 118 11.91 -15.02 34.63
CA ARG A 118 12.62 -16.00 35.48
C ARG A 118 13.18 -15.47 36.80
N LYS A 119 13.20 -14.17 37.08
CA LYS A 119 13.64 -13.65 38.38
C LYS A 119 12.92 -12.34 38.70
N LYS A 120 11.97 -12.36 39.63
CA LYS A 120 11.54 -11.17 40.36
C LYS A 120 11.46 -11.51 41.84
N THR A 121 12.59 -11.27 42.50
CA THR A 121 12.64 -10.78 43.87
C THR A 121 13.33 -9.42 43.79
N VAL A 122 13.05 -8.56 44.76
CA VAL A 122 13.50 -7.16 44.94
C VAL A 122 12.44 -6.13 44.52
N GLU A 123 12.08 -5.34 45.53
CA GLU A 123 11.26 -4.14 45.53
C GLU A 123 11.69 -3.20 44.40
N ALA A 124 10.77 -2.93 43.47
CA ALA A 124 10.99 -1.99 42.38
C ALA A 124 9.82 -1.01 42.37
N ASN A 125 10.10 0.26 42.07
CA ASN A 125 9.14 1.33 41.80
C ASN A 125 7.91 0.79 41.03
N PRO A 126 6.69 1.33 41.26
CA PRO A 126 5.49 0.89 40.56
C PRO A 126 5.74 0.94 39.06
N GLU A 127 5.87 -0.26 38.47
CA GLU A 127 6.29 -0.38 37.09
C GLU A 127 5.15 0.06 36.18
N ILE A 128 5.33 1.15 35.42
CA ILE A 128 4.31 1.69 34.52
C ILE A 128 3.72 0.56 33.66
N PRO A 129 2.40 0.35 33.68
CA PRO A 129 1.74 -0.74 32.97
C PRO A 129 2.06 -0.75 31.48
N GLU A 130 2.27 -1.94 30.92
CA GLU A 130 2.70 -2.10 29.53
C GLU A 130 1.63 -1.62 28.53
N ASN A 131 0.37 -1.85 28.85
CA ASN A 131 -0.78 -1.34 28.09
C ASN A 131 -0.87 0.19 28.06
N PHE A 132 -0.41 0.87 29.12
CA PHE A 132 -0.30 2.33 29.13
C PHE A 132 0.80 2.79 28.16
N LYS A 133 2.01 2.23 28.28
CA LYS A 133 3.13 2.50 27.36
C LYS A 133 2.74 2.26 25.91
N LEU A 134 1.96 1.21 25.67
CA LEU A 134 1.41 0.87 24.37
C LEU A 134 0.46 1.92 23.80
N ALA A 135 -0.59 2.26 24.55
CA ALA A 135 -1.55 3.26 24.12
C ALA A 135 -0.86 4.60 23.82
N LEU A 136 0.07 4.99 24.68
CA LEU A 136 0.88 6.18 24.49
C LEU A 136 1.77 6.09 23.24
N SER A 137 2.47 4.97 23.04
CA SER A 137 3.28 4.75 21.83
C SER A 137 2.44 4.85 20.55
N GLN A 138 1.19 4.35 20.59
CA GLN A 138 0.30 4.40 19.44
C GLN A 138 -0.06 5.84 19.07
N LEU A 139 -0.30 6.69 20.06
CA LEU A 139 -0.59 8.10 19.85
C LEU A 139 0.63 8.86 19.34
N VAL A 140 1.81 8.62 19.90
CA VAL A 140 3.05 9.25 19.44
C VAL A 140 3.40 8.80 18.02
N PHE A 141 3.18 7.53 17.64
CA PHE A 141 3.33 7.06 16.26
C PHE A 141 2.37 7.69 15.25
N ASN A 142 1.20 8.14 15.70
CA ASN A 142 0.27 8.90 14.86
C ASN A 142 0.72 10.34 14.62
N SER A 143 1.66 10.85 15.43
CA SER A 143 2.25 12.17 15.24
C SER A 143 3.32 12.14 14.13
N LYS A 144 3.66 13.32 13.61
CA LYS A 144 4.69 13.47 12.57
C LYS A 144 6.08 13.24 13.19
N MET A 145 6.67 12.08 12.91
CA MET A 145 8.08 11.78 13.16
C MET A 145 8.87 11.83 11.84
N ARG A 146 10.13 12.26 11.90
CA ARG A 146 11.03 12.22 10.75
C ARG A 146 11.81 10.90 10.82
N LEU A 147 11.22 9.84 10.25
CA LEU A 147 11.85 8.52 10.19
C LEU A 147 12.69 8.36 8.92
N ASN A 148 13.88 7.78 9.07
CA ASN A 148 14.76 7.42 7.97
C ASN A 148 14.80 5.90 7.74
N ASN A 149 15.59 5.44 6.77
CA ASN A 149 15.77 4.03 6.43
C ASN A 149 16.13 3.14 7.64
N THR A 150 17.04 3.60 8.50
CA THR A 150 17.48 2.89 9.70
C THR A 150 16.36 2.78 10.72
N ASP A 151 15.60 3.86 10.93
CA ASP A 151 14.45 3.88 11.84
C ASP A 151 13.37 2.89 11.40
N PHE A 152 13.01 2.92 10.12
CA PHE A 152 12.04 1.96 9.57
C PHE A 152 12.54 0.52 9.76
N THR A 153 13.81 0.26 9.46
CA THR A 153 14.41 -1.07 9.62
C THR A 153 14.28 -1.55 11.06
N HIS A 154 14.59 -0.68 12.03
CA HIS A 154 14.44 -0.99 13.45
C HIS A 154 13.00 -1.33 13.81
N PHE A 155 12.03 -0.46 13.47
CA PHE A 155 10.64 -0.66 13.87
C PHE A 155 9.97 -1.86 13.19
N PHE A 156 10.25 -2.14 11.91
CA PHE A 156 9.75 -3.35 11.26
C PHE A 156 10.38 -4.62 11.82
N GLN A 157 11.66 -4.57 12.20
CA GLN A 157 12.34 -5.70 12.85
C GLN A 157 11.82 -5.95 14.28
N LEU A 158 11.50 -4.89 15.02
CA LEU A 158 10.83 -4.97 16.31
C LEU A 158 9.47 -5.65 16.15
N TRP A 159 8.63 -5.13 15.26
CA TRP A 159 7.34 -5.72 14.90
C TRP A 159 7.42 -7.22 14.55
N LYS A 160 8.39 -7.58 13.72
CA LYS A 160 8.65 -8.98 13.34
C LYS A 160 8.98 -9.85 14.55
N ASN A 161 9.58 -9.30 15.60
CA ASN A 161 10.08 -10.06 16.75
C ASN A 161 9.16 -10.00 17.99
N THR A 162 8.24 -9.03 18.10
CA THR A 162 7.52 -8.74 19.36
C THR A 162 5.99 -8.77 19.29
N TYR A 163 5.37 -8.98 18.12
CA TYR A 163 3.90 -9.04 17.99
C TYR A 163 3.33 -10.37 18.57
N PRO A 164 2.15 -10.38 19.26
CA PRO A 164 0.90 -9.73 18.85
C PRO A 164 0.47 -8.40 19.48
N TYR A 165 1.28 -7.76 20.34
CA TYR A 165 0.70 -6.69 21.17
C TYR A 165 1.42 -5.35 21.17
N TYR A 166 2.42 -5.09 20.32
CA TYR A 166 3.14 -3.83 20.46
C TYR A 166 3.34 -3.07 19.14
N TYR A 167 2.94 -1.79 19.19
CA TYR A 167 2.93 -0.72 18.17
C TYR A 167 1.73 -0.70 17.21
N PRO A 168 1.40 0.46 16.59
CA PRO A 168 0.46 0.53 15.48
C PRO A 168 1.19 0.43 14.13
N LEU A 169 0.85 -0.56 13.31
CA LEU A 169 1.55 -0.78 12.03
C LEU A 169 1.12 0.26 11.00
N ARG A 170 -0.15 0.66 11.05
CA ARG A 170 -0.75 1.57 10.07
C ARG A 170 -0.09 2.95 10.02
N PRO A 171 0.21 3.63 11.14
CA PRO A 171 0.94 4.90 11.12
C PRO A 171 2.37 4.74 10.60
N LEU A 172 3.07 3.67 10.99
CA LEU A 172 4.41 3.35 10.47
C LEU A 172 4.39 3.17 8.95
N LEU A 173 3.40 2.43 8.42
CA LEU A 173 3.21 2.23 6.98
C LEU A 173 2.92 3.54 6.25
N ARG A 174 2.08 4.43 6.81
CA ARG A 174 1.81 5.75 6.22
C ARG A 174 3.06 6.61 6.13
N GLN A 175 3.89 6.59 7.18
CA GLN A 175 5.16 7.31 7.19
C GLN A 175 6.14 6.70 6.19
N LEU A 176 6.21 5.37 6.08
CA LEU A 176 7.05 4.67 5.10
C LEU A 176 6.62 4.98 3.66
N GLN A 177 5.32 4.96 3.36
CA GLN A 177 4.78 5.33 2.06
C GLN A 177 5.23 6.74 1.68
N LYS A 178 5.05 7.71 2.57
CA LYS A 178 5.50 9.08 2.34
C LYS A 178 7.01 9.14 2.13
N HIS A 179 7.79 8.47 2.98
CA HIS A 179 9.24 8.43 2.84
C HIS A 179 9.68 7.87 1.48
N SER A 180 9.04 6.80 1.00
CA SER A 180 9.38 6.15 -0.28
C SER A 180 9.06 6.97 -1.52
N LEU A 181 8.18 7.97 -1.42
CA LEU A 181 7.90 8.91 -2.51
C LEU A 181 9.01 9.96 -2.63
N ASP A 182 9.55 10.39 -1.50
CA ASP A 182 10.51 11.49 -1.41
C ASP A 182 11.97 10.98 -1.41
N HIS A 183 12.22 9.73 -1.01
CA HIS A 183 13.55 9.16 -0.77
C HIS A 183 13.65 7.72 -1.27
N LYS A 184 14.88 7.33 -1.68
CA LYS A 184 15.19 5.96 -2.08
C LYS A 184 15.23 5.03 -0.85
N ILE A 185 14.62 3.86 -0.97
CA ILE A 185 14.68 2.80 0.04
C ILE A 185 16.05 2.10 -0.04
N SER A 186 16.70 2.01 1.12
CA SER A 186 17.98 1.31 1.29
C SER A 186 17.84 -0.21 1.05
N PRO A 187 18.91 -0.90 0.59
CA PRO A 187 18.92 -2.36 0.46
C PRO A 187 18.57 -3.08 1.77
N GLU A 188 19.02 -2.55 2.91
CA GLU A 188 18.76 -3.09 4.25
C GLU A 188 17.27 -3.02 4.59
N LEU A 189 16.65 -1.86 4.40
CA LEU A 189 15.21 -1.69 4.62
C LEU A 189 14.41 -2.56 3.65
N ASN A 190 14.80 -2.62 2.37
CA ASN A 190 14.12 -3.48 1.39
C ASN A 190 14.14 -4.96 1.81
N THR A 191 15.29 -5.45 2.30
CA THR A 191 15.45 -6.82 2.83
C THR A 191 14.58 -7.03 4.07
N CYS A 192 14.56 -6.05 4.98
CA CYS A 192 13.72 -6.07 6.18
C CYS A 192 12.23 -6.16 5.82
N LEU A 193 11.76 -5.34 4.89
CA LEU A 193 10.37 -5.32 4.42
C LEU A 193 9.95 -6.65 3.79
N HIS A 194 10.79 -7.22 2.91
CA HIS A 194 10.57 -8.56 2.35
C HIS A 194 10.48 -9.65 3.43
N SER A 195 11.32 -9.55 4.46
CA SER A 195 11.29 -10.50 5.58
C SER A 195 10.03 -10.31 6.44
N PHE A 196 9.61 -9.07 6.68
CA PHE A 196 8.45 -8.74 7.49
C PHE A 196 7.14 -9.28 6.89
N ILE A 197 6.91 -9.09 5.59
CA ILE A 197 5.69 -9.62 4.91
C ILE A 197 5.60 -11.15 4.89
N ARG A 198 6.72 -11.85 5.14
CA ARG A 198 6.78 -13.33 5.25
C ARG A 198 6.76 -13.82 6.70
N SER A 199 6.79 -12.90 7.66
CA SER A 199 6.86 -13.23 9.08
C SER A 199 5.53 -13.79 9.60
N LYS A 200 5.57 -14.48 10.75
CA LYS A 200 4.34 -14.89 11.46
C LYS A 200 3.63 -13.68 12.07
N SER A 201 4.34 -12.60 12.40
CA SER A 201 3.80 -11.43 13.07
C SER A 201 2.70 -10.75 12.26
N ILE A 202 2.89 -10.58 10.96
CA ILE A 202 1.86 -9.97 10.11
C ILE A 202 0.58 -10.83 10.03
N GLN A 203 0.67 -12.14 10.27
CA GLN A 203 -0.49 -13.07 10.24
C GLN A 203 -1.47 -12.87 11.41
N TYR A 204 -1.06 -12.15 12.45
CA TYR A 204 -1.94 -11.83 13.58
C TYR A 204 -2.81 -10.59 13.33
N LEU A 205 -2.64 -9.91 12.20
CA LEU A 205 -3.52 -8.80 11.81
C LEU A 205 -4.88 -9.33 11.35
N PRO A 206 -5.98 -8.59 11.60
CA PRO A 206 -7.25 -8.84 10.92
C PRO A 206 -7.06 -8.88 9.40
N ILE A 207 -7.78 -9.76 8.69
CA ILE A 207 -7.60 -9.97 7.23
C ILE A 207 -7.55 -8.67 6.41
N LYS A 208 -8.38 -7.68 6.75
CA LYS A 208 -8.39 -6.38 6.07
C LYS A 208 -7.07 -5.62 6.26
N GLU A 209 -6.57 -5.56 7.48
CA GLU A 209 -5.31 -4.90 7.82
C GLU A 209 -4.10 -5.67 7.29
N TYR A 210 -4.14 -7.00 7.34
CA TYR A 210 -3.15 -7.88 6.70
C TYR A 210 -3.00 -7.56 5.21
N MET A 211 -4.13 -7.49 4.49
CA MET A 211 -4.12 -7.19 3.06
C MET A 211 -3.64 -5.76 2.78
N GLU A 212 -4.08 -4.76 3.57
CA GLU A 212 -3.64 -3.35 3.44
C GLU A 212 -2.13 -3.21 3.67
N ALA A 213 -1.60 -3.83 4.73
CA ALA A 213 -0.19 -3.81 5.08
C ALA A 213 0.67 -4.48 4.00
N LYS A 214 0.30 -5.70 3.60
CA LYS A 214 1.02 -6.45 2.57
C LYS A 214 1.01 -5.71 1.23
N SER A 215 -0.15 -5.19 0.83
CA SER A 215 -0.32 -4.42 -0.39
C SER A 215 0.54 -3.16 -0.40
N THR A 216 0.56 -2.42 0.71
CA THR A 216 1.40 -1.23 0.89
C THR A 216 2.88 -1.54 0.72
N ILE A 217 3.37 -2.56 1.44
CA ILE A 217 4.79 -2.92 1.40
C ILE A 217 5.18 -3.42 0.01
N HIS A 218 4.35 -4.24 -0.63
CA HIS A 218 4.62 -4.70 -1.99
C HIS A 218 4.73 -3.55 -3.00
N ARG A 219 3.89 -2.51 -2.90
CA ARG A 219 3.99 -1.33 -3.78
C ARG A 219 5.31 -0.59 -3.57
N ILE A 220 5.68 -0.35 -2.31
CA ILE A 220 6.93 0.33 -1.96
C ILE A 220 8.14 -0.45 -2.48
N ILE A 221 8.16 -1.76 -2.25
CA ILE A 221 9.21 -2.65 -2.75
C ILE A 221 9.26 -2.56 -4.29
N LEU A 222 8.13 -2.70 -4.96
CA LEU A 222 8.05 -2.71 -6.43
C LEU A 222 8.51 -1.39 -7.04
N GLU A 223 8.12 -0.26 -6.47
CA GLU A 223 8.51 1.08 -6.92
C GLU A 223 10.02 1.32 -6.76
N ASN A 224 10.60 0.83 -5.67
CA ASN A 224 12.04 0.92 -5.41
C ASN A 224 12.84 -0.13 -6.17
N SER A 225 12.22 -1.26 -6.53
CA SER A 225 12.82 -2.34 -7.30
C SER A 225 12.68 -2.16 -8.81
N LYS A 226 12.27 -0.97 -9.29
CA LYS A 226 12.24 -0.65 -10.73
C LYS A 226 13.65 -0.68 -11.32
N ILE A 227 14.04 -1.90 -11.68
CA ILE A 227 14.90 -2.41 -12.73
C ILE A 227 15.58 -1.34 -13.58
N SER A 228 16.92 -1.39 -13.55
CA SER A 228 17.90 -0.84 -14.51
C SER A 228 17.75 0.64 -14.89
N LEU A 229 18.78 1.43 -14.57
CA LEU A 229 18.98 2.80 -15.05
C LEU A 229 19.19 2.89 -16.58
N VAL A 230 18.99 1.79 -17.32
CA VAL A 230 19.14 1.74 -18.78
C VAL A 230 17.75 1.75 -19.45
N PRO A 231 17.41 2.80 -20.21
CA PRO A 231 16.10 2.94 -20.88
C PRO A 231 15.71 1.81 -21.84
N SER A 232 16.67 1.02 -22.32
CA SER A 232 16.44 -0.08 -23.26
C SER A 232 15.94 -1.38 -22.61
N SER A 233 16.07 -1.55 -21.29
CA SER A 233 15.85 -2.84 -20.59
C SER A 233 14.77 -2.78 -19.49
N TYR A 234 13.92 -1.75 -19.47
CA TYR A 234 12.89 -1.60 -18.43
C TYR A 234 11.78 -2.65 -18.59
N VAL A 235 11.69 -3.60 -17.65
CA VAL A 235 10.62 -4.59 -17.57
C VAL A 235 9.64 -4.17 -16.50
N PHE A 236 8.43 -3.78 -16.90
CA PHE A 236 7.33 -3.54 -15.97
C PHE A 236 6.99 -4.83 -15.22
N GLN A 237 7.04 -4.77 -13.90
CA GLN A 237 6.64 -5.87 -13.03
C GLN A 237 5.27 -5.60 -12.42
N LEU A 238 4.42 -6.63 -12.41
CA LEU A 238 3.13 -6.61 -11.75
C LEU A 238 3.30 -6.82 -10.24
N LEU A 239 2.31 -6.38 -9.45
CA LEU A 239 2.29 -6.66 -8.01
C LEU A 239 2.25 -8.17 -7.75
N PRO A 240 2.98 -8.70 -6.75
CA PRO A 240 3.24 -10.13 -6.61
C PRO A 240 2.09 -10.88 -5.88
N ASP A 241 0.89 -10.86 -6.46
CA ASP A 241 -0.17 -11.82 -6.15
C ASP A 241 -0.05 -13.09 -7.02
N SER A 242 -1.02 -14.01 -6.94
CA SER A 242 -0.99 -15.25 -7.71
C SER A 242 -1.01 -15.03 -9.23
N PHE A 243 -1.62 -13.94 -9.71
CA PHE A 243 -1.64 -13.57 -11.12
C PHE A 243 -0.33 -12.88 -11.51
N GLY A 244 0.03 -11.80 -10.80
CA GLY A 244 1.22 -11.01 -11.10
C GLY A 244 2.51 -11.82 -10.99
N THR A 245 2.63 -12.72 -10.01
CA THR A 245 3.78 -13.62 -9.88
C THR A 245 3.93 -14.52 -11.11
N HIS A 246 2.82 -15.04 -11.63
CA HIS A 246 2.85 -15.88 -12.82
C HIS A 246 3.25 -15.09 -14.07
N VAL A 247 2.63 -13.92 -14.27
CA VAL A 247 2.94 -13.06 -15.41
C VAL A 247 4.39 -12.57 -15.35
N ASN A 248 4.88 -12.14 -14.19
CA ASN A 248 6.27 -11.74 -14.01
C ASN A 248 7.24 -12.88 -14.33
N LYS A 249 6.96 -14.11 -13.89
CA LYS A 249 7.78 -15.29 -14.22
C LYS A 249 7.76 -15.60 -15.72
N LEU A 250 6.61 -15.41 -16.36
CA LEU A 250 6.45 -15.62 -17.80
C LEU A 250 7.23 -14.56 -18.59
N LEU A 251 7.17 -13.29 -18.19
CA LEU A 251 7.97 -12.20 -18.78
C LEU A 251 9.47 -12.43 -18.59
N SER A 252 9.92 -12.93 -17.44
CA SER A 252 11.34 -13.19 -17.19
C SER A 252 11.92 -14.31 -18.05
N GLY A 253 11.08 -15.21 -18.57
CA GLY A 253 11.50 -16.31 -19.45
C GLY A 253 11.49 -15.97 -20.95
N MET A 254 11.20 -14.72 -21.32
CA MET A 254 11.10 -14.28 -22.71
C MET A 254 12.39 -13.66 -23.23
N ASN A 255 12.56 -13.69 -24.56
CA ASN A 255 13.55 -12.85 -25.23
C ASN A 255 13.25 -11.35 -24.99
N GLU A 256 14.30 -10.56 -24.83
CA GLU A 256 14.27 -9.11 -24.52
C GLU A 256 13.33 -8.30 -25.44
N LYS A 257 13.35 -8.54 -26.76
CA LYS A 257 12.48 -7.85 -27.73
C LYS A 257 11.00 -8.02 -27.38
N TYR A 258 10.59 -9.24 -27.02
CA TYR A 258 9.20 -9.54 -26.68
C TYR A 258 8.87 -9.10 -25.26
N GLN A 259 9.78 -9.36 -24.32
CA GLN A 259 9.65 -8.98 -22.93
C GLN A 259 9.34 -7.48 -22.77
N HIS A 260 10.08 -6.62 -23.47
CA HIS A 260 9.89 -5.17 -23.43
C HIS A 260 8.50 -4.74 -23.91
N ASN A 261 8.09 -5.22 -25.09
CA ASN A 261 6.80 -4.83 -25.66
C ASN A 261 5.62 -5.39 -24.86
N PHE A 262 5.68 -6.64 -24.39
CA PHE A 262 4.66 -7.18 -23.48
C PHE A 262 4.60 -6.40 -22.17
N SER A 263 5.75 -6.05 -21.60
CA SER A 263 5.81 -5.24 -20.38
C SER A 263 5.21 -3.85 -20.57
N LYS A 264 5.46 -3.20 -21.71
CA LYS A 264 4.84 -1.92 -22.07
C LYS A 264 3.32 -2.04 -22.17
N ILE A 265 2.82 -3.08 -22.85
CA ILE A 265 1.37 -3.32 -22.95
C ILE A 265 0.76 -3.48 -21.55
N LEU A 266 1.35 -4.32 -20.69
CA LEU A 266 0.85 -4.53 -19.33
C LEU A 266 0.88 -3.24 -18.48
N LYS A 267 1.92 -2.41 -18.65
CA LYS A 267 2.01 -1.10 -17.98
C LYS A 267 0.89 -0.17 -18.44
N ILE A 268 0.62 -0.10 -19.74
CA ILE A 268 -0.44 0.73 -20.31
C ILE A 268 -1.82 0.25 -19.83
N LEU A 269 -2.04 -1.06 -19.75
CA LEU A 269 -3.29 -1.64 -19.27
C LEU A 269 -3.56 -1.41 -17.77
N GLY A 270 -2.53 -1.12 -16.99
CA GLY A 270 -2.68 -0.69 -15.59
C GLY A 270 -3.13 0.77 -15.44
N GLN A 271 -3.34 1.50 -16.53
CA GLN A 271 -3.80 2.89 -16.57
C GLN A 271 -5.19 3.00 -17.21
N GLU A 272 -5.79 4.19 -17.18
CA GLU A 272 -7.07 4.44 -17.86
C GLU A 272 -6.95 4.27 -19.39
N ILE A 273 -7.81 3.43 -19.97
CA ILE A 273 -7.78 3.10 -21.40
C ILE A 273 -8.54 4.18 -22.19
N ASN A 274 -7.80 4.96 -22.98
CA ASN A 274 -8.33 5.93 -23.95
C ASN A 274 -7.79 5.66 -25.37
N GLN A 275 -8.23 6.44 -26.37
CA GLN A 275 -7.81 6.25 -27.77
C GLN A 275 -6.28 6.30 -27.96
N ASN A 276 -5.56 7.13 -27.20
CA ASN A 276 -4.10 7.21 -27.27
C ASN A 276 -3.45 5.93 -26.75
N THR A 277 -3.91 5.41 -25.61
CA THR A 277 -3.41 4.14 -25.06
C THR A 277 -3.63 2.96 -26.01
N VAL A 278 -4.77 2.92 -26.71
CA VAL A 278 -5.05 1.89 -27.73
C VAL A 278 -4.05 1.97 -28.88
N LYS A 279 -3.75 3.18 -29.39
CA LYS A 279 -2.72 3.36 -30.43
C LYS A 279 -1.35 2.84 -29.96
N GLN A 280 -0.95 3.16 -28.72
CA GLN A 280 0.32 2.69 -28.17
C GLN A 280 0.39 1.16 -28.04
N ILE A 281 -0.71 0.53 -27.62
CA ILE A 281 -0.81 -0.94 -27.55
C ILE A 281 -0.65 -1.55 -28.95
N ASN A 282 -1.35 -1.01 -29.96
CA ASN A 282 -1.24 -1.50 -31.33
C ASN A 282 0.19 -1.39 -31.87
N VAL A 283 0.89 -0.28 -31.61
CA VAL A 283 2.31 -0.13 -31.97
C VAL A 283 3.17 -1.19 -31.28
N CYS A 284 2.94 -1.47 -29.99
CA CYS A 284 3.67 -2.52 -29.29
C CYS A 284 3.38 -3.90 -29.87
N ILE A 285 2.13 -4.17 -30.28
CA ILE A 285 1.74 -5.42 -30.94
C ILE A 285 2.43 -5.56 -32.29
N SER A 286 2.47 -4.51 -33.12
CA SER A 286 3.17 -4.54 -34.43
C SER A 286 4.68 -4.76 -34.31
N ASN A 287 5.28 -4.40 -33.17
CA ASN A 287 6.69 -4.68 -32.87
C ASN A 287 6.94 -6.10 -32.34
N ILE A 288 5.86 -6.86 -32.09
CA ILE A 288 5.83 -8.28 -31.77
C ILE A 288 5.28 -9.04 -32.99
N ASP A 289 5.54 -10.34 -33.10
CA ASP A 289 4.85 -11.18 -34.09
C ASP A 289 3.39 -11.38 -33.62
N GLU A 290 2.38 -11.08 -34.44
CA GLU A 290 0.96 -11.12 -34.01
C GLU A 290 0.57 -12.47 -33.39
N ASP A 291 1.01 -13.58 -33.98
CA ASP A 291 0.76 -14.93 -33.47
C ASP A 291 1.34 -15.14 -32.06
N LYS A 292 2.51 -14.54 -31.78
CA LYS A 292 3.13 -14.60 -30.45
C LYS A 292 2.32 -13.76 -29.46
N PHE A 293 1.83 -12.60 -29.88
CA PHE A 293 0.96 -11.79 -29.05
C PHE A 293 -0.36 -12.51 -28.73
N ASP A 294 -1.01 -13.10 -29.72
CA ASP A 294 -2.28 -13.82 -29.53
C ASP A 294 -2.11 -15.08 -28.66
N SER A 295 -1.00 -15.81 -28.82
CA SER A 295 -0.63 -16.92 -27.93
C SER A 295 -0.42 -16.46 -26.49
N PHE A 296 0.31 -15.35 -26.29
CA PHE A 296 0.51 -14.75 -24.97
C PHE A 296 -0.81 -14.31 -24.34
N LEU A 297 -1.64 -13.58 -25.08
CA LEU A 297 -2.95 -13.09 -24.65
C LEU A 297 -3.85 -14.24 -24.22
N TYR A 298 -3.95 -15.28 -25.05
CA TYR A 298 -4.70 -16.49 -24.76
C TYR A 298 -4.21 -17.16 -23.46
N ASN A 299 -2.89 -17.34 -23.31
CA ASN A 299 -2.31 -17.99 -22.14
C ASN A 299 -2.57 -17.22 -20.85
N ILE A 300 -2.48 -15.89 -20.87
CA ILE A 300 -2.76 -15.08 -19.69
C ILE A 300 -4.26 -15.07 -19.35
N ILE A 301 -5.15 -14.94 -20.33
CA ILE A 301 -6.60 -15.01 -20.09
C ILE A 301 -6.99 -16.39 -19.54
N ARG A 302 -6.45 -17.47 -20.12
CA ARG A 302 -6.63 -18.83 -19.60
C ARG A 302 -6.13 -18.96 -18.16
N LYS A 303 -4.96 -18.40 -17.85
CA LYS A 303 -4.42 -18.43 -16.49
C LYS A 303 -5.33 -17.67 -15.51
N SER A 304 -5.83 -16.50 -15.90
CA SER A 304 -6.75 -15.71 -15.09
C SER A 304 -8.00 -16.53 -14.75
N ALA A 305 -8.63 -17.16 -15.73
CA ALA A 305 -9.81 -18.01 -15.53
C ALA A 305 -9.61 -19.12 -14.47
N TYR A 306 -8.44 -19.77 -14.48
CA TYR A 306 -8.12 -20.87 -13.56
C TYR A 306 -7.15 -20.46 -12.44
N LEU A 307 -7.13 -19.18 -12.08
CA LEU A 307 -6.26 -18.69 -11.03
C LEU A 307 -6.59 -19.37 -9.70
N LYS A 308 -5.57 -19.89 -9.02
CA LYS A 308 -5.68 -20.37 -7.63
C LYS A 308 -5.22 -19.24 -6.72
N LEU A 309 -6.13 -18.74 -5.88
CA LEU A 309 -5.77 -17.73 -4.89
C LEU A 309 -4.88 -18.37 -3.81
N ARG A 310 -3.95 -17.59 -3.28
CA ARG A 310 -3.03 -18.06 -2.25
C ARG A 310 -3.80 -18.17 -0.93
N SER A 311 -3.87 -19.38 -0.38
CA SER A 311 -4.36 -19.58 0.98
C SER A 311 -3.33 -19.07 1.98
N VAL A 312 -3.82 -18.42 3.03
CA VAL A 312 -3.03 -17.93 4.15
C VAL A 312 -3.68 -18.34 5.46
N THR A 313 -2.85 -18.73 6.41
CA THR A 313 -3.28 -18.98 7.79
C THR A 313 -3.10 -17.70 8.58
N LEU A 314 -4.20 -17.12 9.01
CA LEU A 314 -4.21 -16.00 9.94
C LEU A 314 -4.36 -16.51 11.37
N ARG A 315 -3.85 -15.71 12.30
CA ARG A 315 -3.78 -16.04 13.73
C ARG A 315 -4.59 -15.01 14.49
N SER A 316 -5.31 -15.47 15.50
CA SER A 316 -5.87 -14.62 16.54
C SER A 316 -5.29 -15.07 17.86
N LYS A 317 -4.90 -14.11 18.69
CA LYS A 317 -4.45 -14.41 20.05
C LYS A 317 -5.24 -13.55 21.02
N VAL A 318 -5.99 -14.21 21.88
CA VAL A 318 -6.52 -13.58 23.09
C VAL A 318 -5.45 -13.68 24.17
N HIS A 319 -5.35 -12.66 25.03
CA HIS A 319 -4.35 -12.66 26.10
C HIS A 319 -4.47 -13.96 26.93
N ASN A 320 -3.35 -14.67 27.12
CA ASN A 320 -3.26 -15.98 27.79
C ASN A 320 -4.04 -17.15 27.14
N SER A 321 -4.47 -17.04 25.88
CA SER A 321 -5.02 -18.18 25.12
C SER A 321 -3.98 -18.86 24.23
N LYS A 322 -4.29 -20.08 23.77
CA LYS A 322 -3.61 -20.67 22.60
C LYS A 322 -3.93 -19.82 21.36
N ASP A 323 -3.06 -19.91 20.35
CA ASP A 323 -3.31 -19.27 19.06
C ASP A 323 -4.50 -19.97 18.38
N ASP A 324 -5.54 -19.20 18.08
CA ASP A 324 -6.59 -19.64 17.17
C ASP A 324 -6.15 -19.32 15.73
N THR A 325 -6.29 -20.30 14.83
CA THR A 325 -5.93 -20.12 13.43
C THR A 325 -7.15 -20.26 12.54
N TYR A 326 -7.27 -19.38 11.54
CA TYR A 326 -8.29 -19.50 10.51
C TYR A 326 -7.68 -19.33 9.12
N GLY A 327 -8.24 -20.03 8.14
CA GLY A 327 -7.83 -19.94 6.75
C GLY A 327 -8.49 -18.75 6.05
N ALA A 328 -7.72 -18.01 5.28
CA ALA A 328 -8.20 -16.95 4.40
C ALA A 328 -7.51 -17.04 3.03
N TYR A 329 -7.96 -16.24 2.06
CA TYR A 329 -7.36 -16.19 0.73
C TYR A 329 -6.91 -14.78 0.40
N GLU A 330 -5.73 -14.68 -0.21
CA GLU A 330 -5.24 -13.41 -0.73
C GLU A 330 -5.96 -13.08 -2.04
N HIS A 331 -6.63 -11.93 -2.05
CA HIS A 331 -7.26 -11.35 -3.22
C HIS A 331 -6.21 -10.90 -4.24
N VAL A 332 -6.63 -10.79 -5.50
CA VAL A 332 -5.84 -10.17 -6.57
C VAL A 332 -5.82 -8.66 -6.35
N TYR A 333 -4.66 -8.04 -6.56
CA TYR A 333 -4.52 -6.58 -6.45
C TYR A 333 -5.38 -5.86 -7.50
N ILE A 334 -5.89 -4.69 -7.14
CA ILE A 334 -6.77 -3.92 -8.02
C ILE A 334 -6.08 -3.57 -9.35
N GLU A 335 -4.80 -3.24 -9.30
CA GLU A 335 -3.96 -2.94 -10.46
C GLU A 335 -3.85 -4.15 -11.41
N ASN A 336 -3.71 -5.34 -10.84
CA ASN A 336 -3.67 -6.58 -11.61
C ASN A 336 -5.05 -6.93 -12.19
N ILE A 337 -6.13 -6.60 -11.48
CA ILE A 337 -7.50 -6.74 -11.99
C ILE A 337 -7.74 -5.81 -13.18
N ASP A 338 -7.23 -4.57 -13.14
CA ASP A 338 -7.35 -3.63 -14.24
C ASP A 338 -6.58 -4.10 -15.49
N ILE A 339 -5.40 -4.70 -15.29
CA ILE A 339 -4.67 -5.36 -16.37
C ILE A 339 -5.51 -6.49 -16.99
N ILE A 340 -6.16 -7.34 -16.19
CA ILE A 340 -7.01 -8.42 -16.71
C ILE A 340 -8.19 -7.86 -17.52
N LYS A 341 -8.84 -6.78 -17.06
CA LYS A 341 -9.91 -6.10 -17.82
C LYS A 341 -9.43 -5.63 -19.19
N GLY A 342 -8.23 -5.05 -19.22
CA GLY A 342 -7.56 -4.61 -20.43
C GLY A 342 -7.32 -5.76 -21.41
N LEU A 343 -6.78 -6.87 -20.92
CA LEU A 343 -6.53 -8.07 -21.74
C LEU A 343 -7.84 -8.66 -22.29
N VAL A 344 -8.90 -8.73 -21.49
CA VAL A 344 -10.23 -9.18 -21.94
C VAL A 344 -10.75 -8.29 -23.07
N SER A 345 -10.64 -6.96 -22.92
CA SER A 345 -11.05 -6.00 -23.95
C SER A 345 -10.25 -6.17 -25.26
N ILE A 346 -8.93 -6.37 -25.17
CA ILE A 346 -8.08 -6.62 -26.35
C ILE A 346 -8.49 -7.92 -27.05
N ALA A 347 -8.73 -9.00 -26.30
CA ALA A 347 -9.17 -10.26 -26.88
C ALA A 347 -10.50 -10.14 -27.62
N GLY A 348 -11.43 -9.33 -27.11
CA GLY A 348 -12.66 -8.98 -27.79
C GLY A 348 -12.40 -8.19 -29.08
N ASN A 349 -11.62 -7.11 -29.03
CA ASN A 349 -11.33 -6.30 -30.21
C ASN A 349 -10.62 -7.09 -31.33
N ARG A 350 -9.79 -8.07 -30.97
CA ARG A 350 -9.12 -8.98 -31.90
C ARG A 350 -9.98 -10.18 -32.32
N LYS A 351 -11.23 -10.28 -31.84
CA LYS A 351 -12.15 -11.39 -32.08
C LYS A 351 -11.53 -12.78 -31.82
N ASN A 352 -10.70 -12.91 -30.78
CA ASN A 352 -10.07 -14.19 -30.42
C ASN A 352 -11.09 -15.14 -29.78
N LEU A 353 -11.86 -15.85 -30.62
CA LEU A 353 -12.97 -16.73 -30.20
C LEU A 353 -12.56 -17.78 -29.16
N LYS A 354 -11.30 -18.25 -29.20
CA LYS A 354 -10.77 -19.24 -28.25
C LYS A 354 -10.78 -18.75 -26.80
N CYS A 355 -10.83 -17.43 -26.58
CA CYS A 355 -10.88 -16.82 -25.25
C CYS A 355 -12.30 -16.76 -24.65
N ILE A 356 -13.36 -16.94 -25.44
CA ILE A 356 -14.76 -16.78 -24.97
C ILE A 356 -15.02 -17.61 -23.71
N GLN A 357 -14.71 -18.91 -23.72
CA GLN A 357 -14.92 -19.79 -22.57
C GLN A 357 -14.18 -19.33 -21.30
N PHE A 358 -13.00 -18.75 -21.44
CA PHE A 358 -12.21 -18.27 -20.31
C PHE A 358 -12.72 -16.93 -19.81
N ILE A 359 -13.18 -16.05 -20.70
CA ILE A 359 -13.87 -14.80 -20.33
C ILE A 359 -15.15 -15.12 -19.56
N THR A 360 -15.93 -16.13 -19.98
CA THR A 360 -17.09 -16.61 -19.21
C THR A 360 -16.68 -17.12 -17.84
N THR A 361 -15.61 -17.91 -17.75
CA THR A 361 -15.12 -18.42 -16.46
C THR A 361 -14.68 -17.28 -15.54
N ILE A 362 -13.98 -16.25 -16.07
CA ILE A 362 -13.59 -15.06 -15.31
C ILE A 362 -14.84 -14.31 -14.82
N LEU A 363 -15.83 -14.11 -15.70
CA LEU A 363 -17.12 -13.49 -15.37
C LEU A 363 -17.79 -14.22 -14.19
N GLU A 364 -17.99 -15.53 -14.28
CA GLU A 364 -18.65 -16.31 -13.23
C GLU A 364 -17.92 -16.17 -11.90
N ARG A 365 -16.59 -16.26 -11.91
CA ARG A 365 -15.75 -16.09 -10.71
C ARG A 365 -15.81 -14.69 -10.13
N SER A 366 -15.93 -13.66 -10.98
CA SER A 366 -16.06 -12.26 -10.56
C SER A 366 -17.34 -11.96 -9.79
N PHE A 367 -18.40 -12.75 -9.98
CA PHE A 367 -19.64 -12.65 -9.22
C PHE A 367 -19.81 -13.76 -8.17
N GLY A 368 -18.88 -14.71 -8.12
CA GLY A 368 -18.90 -15.83 -7.18
C GLY A 368 -18.85 -15.38 -5.72
N VAL A 369 -19.54 -16.12 -4.87
CA VAL A 369 -19.52 -15.94 -3.41
C VAL A 369 -18.64 -16.97 -2.69
N THR A 370 -18.16 -17.98 -3.42
CA THR A 370 -17.31 -19.04 -2.88
C THR A 370 -15.94 -18.47 -2.48
N LEU A 371 -15.54 -18.72 -1.23
CA LEU A 371 -14.23 -18.34 -0.71
C LEU A 371 -13.12 -19.00 -1.55
N GLY A 372 -12.10 -18.22 -1.91
CA GLY A 372 -10.95 -18.70 -2.68
C GLY A 372 -11.13 -18.75 -4.19
N THR A 373 -12.34 -18.51 -4.72
CA THR A 373 -12.59 -18.43 -6.17
C THR A 373 -12.79 -17.00 -6.67
N ASN A 374 -13.41 -16.14 -5.86
CA ASN A 374 -13.63 -14.73 -6.16
C ASN A 374 -12.32 -13.91 -6.06
N TYR A 375 -12.00 -13.13 -7.10
CA TYR A 375 -10.77 -12.33 -7.16
C TYR A 375 -10.65 -11.21 -6.11
N GLY A 376 -11.70 -10.88 -5.36
CA GLY A 376 -11.67 -9.90 -4.26
C GLY A 376 -12.70 -8.78 -4.42
N ALA A 377 -12.53 -7.68 -3.68
CA ALA A 377 -13.54 -6.61 -3.58
C ALA A 377 -13.87 -5.91 -4.92
N THR A 378 -12.92 -5.85 -5.85
CA THR A 378 -13.06 -5.17 -7.15
C THR A 378 -13.44 -6.13 -8.28
N SER A 379 -13.58 -7.43 -8.00
CA SER A 379 -13.79 -8.47 -9.00
C SER A 379 -15.06 -8.28 -9.83
N ARG A 380 -16.13 -7.73 -9.24
CA ARG A 380 -17.39 -7.44 -9.95
C ARG A 380 -17.20 -6.51 -11.13
N SER A 381 -16.32 -5.51 -11.00
CA SER A 381 -16.02 -4.60 -12.11
C SER A 381 -15.37 -5.32 -13.30
N LEU A 382 -14.55 -6.34 -13.04
CA LEU A 382 -14.01 -7.22 -14.08
C LEU A 382 -15.11 -8.07 -14.72
N GLY A 383 -16.06 -8.58 -13.93
CA GLY A 383 -17.21 -9.34 -14.44
C GLY A 383 -18.08 -8.50 -15.39
N ILE A 384 -18.31 -7.23 -15.07
CA ILE A 384 -19.04 -6.29 -15.95
C ILE A 384 -18.31 -6.10 -17.29
N VAL A 385 -16.98 -5.92 -17.27
CA VAL A 385 -16.17 -5.83 -18.50
C VAL A 385 -16.26 -7.10 -19.34
N CYS A 386 -16.27 -8.27 -18.70
CA CYS A 386 -16.45 -9.55 -19.40
C CYS A 386 -17.82 -9.62 -20.10
N ILE A 387 -18.90 -9.23 -19.42
CA ILE A 387 -20.26 -9.17 -20.01
C ILE A 387 -20.28 -8.23 -21.21
N GLN A 388 -19.74 -7.02 -21.06
CA GLN A 388 -19.70 -6.04 -22.15
C GLN A 388 -18.88 -6.59 -23.34
N THR A 389 -17.72 -7.17 -23.07
CA THR A 389 -16.87 -7.73 -24.14
C THR A 389 -17.61 -8.84 -24.90
N LEU A 390 -18.26 -9.76 -24.19
CA LEU A 390 -19.06 -10.83 -24.82
C LEU A 390 -20.26 -10.29 -25.60
N ALA A 391 -20.95 -9.27 -25.09
CA ALA A 391 -22.13 -8.70 -25.75
C ALA A 391 -21.80 -7.92 -27.03
N TYR A 392 -20.67 -7.21 -27.06
CA TYR A 392 -20.37 -6.21 -28.10
C TYR A 392 -19.22 -6.56 -29.04
N LYS A 393 -18.35 -7.52 -28.70
CA LYS A 393 -17.06 -7.72 -29.42
C LYS A 393 -16.91 -9.08 -30.10
N PHE A 394 -17.69 -10.07 -29.70
CA PHE A 394 -17.64 -11.44 -30.21
C PHE A 394 -18.89 -11.81 -31.02
N ASP A 395 -19.57 -10.82 -31.60
CA ASP A 395 -20.72 -10.99 -32.49
C ASP A 395 -21.76 -12.00 -31.96
N VAL A 396 -22.07 -13.05 -32.73
CA VAL A 396 -23.12 -14.04 -32.37
C VAL A 396 -22.64 -14.98 -31.27
N GLU A 397 -21.39 -15.44 -31.33
CA GLU A 397 -20.82 -16.41 -30.40
C GLU A 397 -20.78 -15.86 -28.97
N GLY A 398 -20.43 -14.58 -28.81
CA GLY A 398 -20.45 -13.90 -27.51
C GLY A 398 -21.87 -13.74 -26.95
N LYS A 399 -22.84 -13.40 -27.80
CA LYS A 399 -24.26 -13.27 -27.42
C LYS A 399 -24.84 -14.62 -27.00
N ASP A 400 -24.57 -15.67 -27.75
CA ASP A 400 -25.05 -17.02 -27.45
C ASP A 400 -24.49 -17.54 -26.13
N GLU A 401 -23.22 -17.27 -25.86
CA GLU A 401 -22.59 -17.62 -24.59
C GLU A 401 -23.23 -16.87 -23.40
N LEU A 402 -23.57 -15.58 -23.56
CA LEU A 402 -24.31 -14.81 -22.55
C LEU A 402 -25.74 -15.32 -22.36
N ARG A 403 -26.47 -15.67 -23.43
CA ARG A 403 -27.81 -16.28 -23.34
C ARG A 403 -27.75 -17.61 -22.59
N ARG A 404 -26.76 -18.45 -22.90
CA ARG A 404 -26.52 -19.72 -22.22
C ARG A 404 -26.23 -19.50 -20.74
N LEU A 405 -25.36 -18.55 -20.41
CA LEU A 405 -25.04 -18.19 -19.03
C LEU A 405 -26.27 -17.67 -18.28
N TYR A 406 -27.06 -16.78 -18.90
CA TYR A 406 -28.28 -16.21 -18.31
C TYR A 406 -29.30 -17.30 -17.93
N LYS A 407 -29.48 -18.30 -18.79
CA LYS A 407 -30.36 -19.46 -18.53
C LYS A 407 -29.81 -20.36 -17.42
N LYS A 408 -28.49 -20.62 -17.41
CA LYS A 408 -27.84 -21.57 -16.49
C LYS A 408 -27.60 -21.01 -15.09
N THR A 409 -27.25 -19.74 -14.97
CA THR A 409 -26.73 -19.18 -13.72
C THR A 409 -27.82 -18.95 -12.67
N SER A 410 -27.51 -19.25 -11.40
CA SER A 410 -28.36 -18.88 -10.25
C SER A 410 -28.04 -17.49 -9.69
N PHE A 411 -26.95 -16.86 -10.14
CA PHE A 411 -26.50 -15.56 -9.63
C PHE A 411 -27.37 -14.43 -10.19
N LYS A 412 -28.30 -13.91 -9.38
CA LYS A 412 -29.18 -12.76 -9.71
C LYS A 412 -28.41 -11.55 -10.23
N LEU A 413 -27.21 -11.28 -9.68
CA LEU A 413 -26.38 -10.16 -10.12
C LEU A 413 -25.86 -10.33 -11.55
N ILE A 414 -25.50 -11.55 -11.97
CA ILE A 414 -25.09 -11.81 -13.36
C ILE A 414 -26.27 -11.52 -14.29
N LYS A 415 -27.45 -12.08 -13.98
CA LYS A 415 -28.68 -11.87 -14.78
C LYS A 415 -28.99 -10.39 -14.98
N LYS A 416 -29.03 -9.62 -13.89
CA LYS A 416 -29.26 -8.18 -13.91
C LYS A 416 -28.23 -7.43 -14.78
N GLN A 417 -26.96 -7.82 -14.73
CA GLN A 417 -25.93 -7.16 -15.56
C GLN A 417 -26.04 -7.53 -17.04
N ILE A 418 -26.46 -8.76 -17.37
CA ILE A 418 -26.74 -9.17 -18.75
C ILE A 418 -27.97 -8.42 -19.29
N GLU A 419 -29.04 -8.28 -18.51
CA GLU A 419 -30.23 -7.48 -18.87
C GLU A 419 -29.86 -6.02 -19.15
N LEU A 420 -29.04 -5.41 -18.29
CA LEU A 420 -28.54 -4.05 -18.49
C LEU A 420 -27.71 -3.92 -19.77
N ALA A 421 -26.83 -4.88 -20.04
CA ALA A 421 -26.06 -4.92 -21.29
C ALA A 421 -26.97 -5.13 -22.51
N SER A 422 -28.00 -5.97 -22.41
CA SER A 422 -28.99 -6.21 -23.47
C SER A 422 -29.73 -4.93 -23.82
N LYS A 423 -30.27 -4.22 -22.80
CA LYS A 423 -30.96 -2.96 -23.01
C LYS A 423 -30.06 -1.93 -23.70
N LYS A 424 -28.83 -1.78 -23.23
CA LYS A 424 -27.86 -0.86 -23.83
C LYS A 424 -27.48 -1.26 -25.26
N LEU A 425 -27.36 -2.55 -25.56
CA LEU A 425 -27.10 -3.05 -26.92
C LEU A 425 -28.24 -2.67 -27.86
N THR A 426 -29.49 -2.89 -27.45
CA THR A 426 -30.66 -2.52 -28.24
C THR A 426 -30.73 -1.02 -28.48
N GLU A 427 -30.47 -0.19 -27.46
CA GLU A 427 -30.42 1.27 -27.59
C GLU A 427 -29.31 1.76 -28.52
N THR A 428 -28.16 1.06 -28.57
CA THR A 428 -26.97 1.52 -29.32
C THR A 428 -26.93 1.00 -30.76
N THR A 429 -27.43 -0.22 -30.98
CA THR A 429 -27.23 -0.97 -32.25
C THR A 429 -28.54 -1.46 -32.88
N GLY A 430 -29.67 -1.39 -32.18
CA GLY A 430 -30.93 -2.00 -32.59
C GLY A 430 -30.97 -3.53 -32.43
N GLU A 431 -29.86 -4.17 -32.03
CA GLU A 431 -29.79 -5.61 -31.84
C GLU A 431 -30.26 -6.05 -30.45
N THR A 432 -30.87 -7.24 -30.38
CA THR A 432 -31.39 -7.79 -29.13
C THR A 432 -30.52 -8.95 -28.64
N LEU A 433 -29.99 -8.83 -27.41
CA LEU A 433 -29.24 -9.91 -26.76
C LEU A 433 -30.15 -10.95 -26.10
N LEU A 434 -31.14 -10.51 -25.31
CA LEU A 434 -32.07 -11.38 -24.56
C LEU A 434 -33.49 -11.39 -25.13
#